data_AF-A0A7C4GMC1-F1
#
_entry.id   AF-A0A7C4GMC1-F1
#
_cell.length_a   1.000
_cell.length_b   1.000
_cell.length_c   1.000
_cell.angle_alpha   90.00
_cell.angle_beta   90.00
_cell.angle_gamma   90.00
#
_symmetry.space_group_name_H-M   'P 1'
#
loop_
_entity.id
_entity.type
_entity.pdbx_description
1 polymer ?
#
loop_
_entity_poly.entity_id
_entity_poly.type
_entity_poly.pdbx_seq_one_letter_code
_entity_poly.pdbx_strand_id
1 'polypeptide(L)'
;MEIDVPMPEAYVNLVEDEYSAPVGCTGHGTQRSFILAMLQYLASTEKTEEQKAERALTTPIELPSLILGIEEPELYQHPDRQRHLFKVLTKLSEQSIPGVINRIQVIYSTHSSLFVNIDHFDKIRVLRKIKENETLPKRSKIYCTTLDYIARKLEEFDNKPKGAYSGEMLRDRLRALMNPWVNEGFFAKFVVLVEGIKDRAAILGIAQVMGCDLESNGIAVIPCNGKTYLDRATLIFSSFGIPTYTIWDSDCSKEEEIENNHRLLRMFNQPKEDWPEKVTEDFACFKQDLEQTLKNEFGNDFKILLREYCQAYGLEEKYAIENPTTFEYIFKKMKEKNKSSPTLERIIDKIISRVRLIS
;
A
#
# COMPACT_ATOMS: atom_id res chain seq x y z
N MET A 1 -35.44 45.16 18.53
CA MET A 1 -35.67 44.53 17.21
C MET A 1 -34.31 44.05 16.76
N GLU A 2 -33.97 42.79 17.03
CA GLU A 2 -32.79 42.17 16.42
C GLU A 2 -33.10 41.97 14.95
N ILE A 3 -32.30 42.59 14.08
CA ILE A 3 -32.40 42.40 12.64
C ILE A 3 -31.55 41.16 12.34
N ASP A 4 -32.23 40.04 12.09
CA ASP A 4 -31.58 38.82 11.61
C ASP A 4 -31.18 39.06 10.14
N VAL A 5 -29.90 39.34 9.92
CA VAL A 5 -29.34 39.52 8.58
C VAL A 5 -28.92 38.14 8.09
N PRO A 6 -29.57 37.58 7.05
CA PRO A 6 -29.20 36.27 6.55
C PRO A 6 -27.76 36.27 6.02
N MET A 7 -27.09 35.12 6.14
CA MET A 7 -25.77 34.91 5.55
C MET A 7 -25.83 35.26 4.05
N PRO A 8 -24.88 36.06 3.54
CA PRO A 8 -24.83 36.39 2.11
C PRO A 8 -24.62 35.12 1.29
N GLU A 9 -25.49 34.88 0.31
CA GLU A 9 -25.36 33.77 -0.62
C GLU A 9 -24.39 34.12 -1.74
N ALA A 10 -23.27 33.38 -1.81
CA ALA A 10 -22.33 33.49 -2.91
C ALA A 10 -22.81 32.62 -4.09
N TYR A 11 -23.15 33.27 -5.20
CA TYR A 11 -23.49 32.59 -6.45
C TYR A 11 -22.25 32.50 -7.35
N VAL A 12 -21.89 31.27 -7.73
CA VAL A 12 -20.78 31.02 -8.66
C VAL A 12 -21.34 30.37 -9.93
N ASN A 13 -20.98 30.97 -11.07
CA ASN A 13 -21.24 30.41 -12.39
C ASN A 13 -19.91 29.96 -13.02
N LEU A 14 -19.95 28.83 -13.72
CA LEU A 14 -18.85 28.34 -14.54
C LEU A 14 -19.24 28.48 -16.01
N VAL A 15 -18.25 28.75 -16.86
CA VAL A 15 -18.42 28.83 -18.31
C VAL A 15 -17.70 27.65 -18.93
N GLU A 16 -18.44 26.76 -19.59
CA GLU A 16 -17.93 25.58 -20.30
C GLU A 16 -18.49 25.63 -21.73
N ASP A 17 -17.60 25.59 -22.74
CA ASP A 17 -17.96 25.69 -24.16
C ASP A 17 -18.96 26.82 -24.48
N GLU A 18 -18.65 28.04 -24.00
CA GLU A 18 -19.46 29.26 -24.14
C GLU A 18 -20.81 29.24 -23.39
N TYR A 19 -21.15 28.16 -22.69
CA TYR A 19 -22.36 28.05 -21.89
C TYR A 19 -22.10 28.38 -20.42
N SER A 20 -22.79 29.39 -19.88
CA SER A 20 -22.71 29.76 -18.47
C SER A 20 -23.79 29.06 -17.66
N ALA A 21 -23.38 28.29 -16.65
CA ALA A 21 -24.30 27.58 -15.75
C ALA A 21 -23.88 27.74 -14.28
N PRO A 22 -24.84 27.69 -13.34
CA PRO A 22 -24.54 27.57 -11.92
C PRO A 22 -23.68 26.33 -11.66
N VAL A 23 -22.72 26.41 -10.73
CA VAL A 23 -21.83 25.28 -10.39
C VAL A 23 -22.63 24.00 -10.12
N GLY A 24 -23.76 24.08 -9.40
CA GLY A 24 -24.61 22.91 -9.11
C GLY A 24 -25.20 22.21 -10.34
N CYS A 25 -25.24 22.88 -11.50
CA CYS A 25 -25.78 22.37 -12.75
C CYS A 25 -24.70 21.93 -13.76
N THR A 26 -23.41 22.09 -13.45
CA THR A 26 -22.32 21.60 -14.31
C THR A 26 -21.99 20.14 -14.04
N GLY A 27 -21.25 19.53 -14.96
CA GLY A 27 -20.76 18.16 -14.77
C GLY A 27 -19.98 18.01 -13.47
N HIS A 28 -20.14 16.85 -12.82
CA HIS A 28 -19.45 16.50 -11.57
C HIS A 28 -17.91 16.61 -11.63
N GLY A 29 -17.33 16.49 -12.83
CA GLY A 29 -15.91 16.76 -13.07
C GLY A 29 -15.58 18.25 -12.93
N THR A 30 -16.35 19.11 -13.60
CA THR A 30 -16.21 20.57 -13.60
C THR A 30 -16.41 21.15 -12.20
N GLN A 31 -17.42 20.68 -11.47
CA GLN A 31 -17.65 21.03 -10.05
C GLN A 31 -16.43 20.76 -9.17
N ARG A 32 -15.85 19.55 -9.29
CA ARG A 32 -14.68 19.16 -8.50
C ARG A 32 -13.42 19.92 -8.93
N SER A 33 -13.26 20.19 -10.22
CA SER A 33 -12.16 21.03 -10.73
C SER A 33 -12.25 22.45 -10.19
N PHE A 34 -13.46 23.01 -10.05
CA PHE A 34 -13.65 24.31 -9.39
C PHE A 34 -13.27 24.27 -7.91
N ILE A 35 -13.72 23.25 -7.15
CA ILE A 35 -13.31 23.06 -5.75
C ILE A 35 -11.80 22.95 -5.63
N LEU A 36 -11.16 22.15 -6.49
CA LEU A 36 -9.71 22.02 -6.56
C LEU A 36 -9.03 23.36 -6.83
N ALA A 37 -9.54 24.16 -7.77
CA ALA A 37 -8.98 25.47 -8.09
C ALA A 37 -9.08 26.44 -6.90
N MET A 38 -10.20 26.43 -6.16
CA MET A 38 -10.32 27.21 -4.92
C MET A 38 -9.32 26.75 -3.86
N LEU A 39 -9.20 25.44 -3.62
CA LEU A 39 -8.24 24.88 -2.68
C LEU A 39 -6.79 25.20 -3.08
N GLN A 40 -6.48 25.15 -4.38
CA GLN A 40 -5.17 25.55 -4.91
C GLN A 40 -4.89 27.03 -4.73
N TYR A 41 -5.89 27.88 -4.99
CA TYR A 41 -5.78 29.31 -4.79
C TYR A 41 -5.46 29.60 -3.32
N LEU A 42 -6.24 29.04 -2.39
CA LEU A 42 -5.99 29.12 -0.95
C LEU A 42 -4.59 28.63 -0.58
N ALA A 43 -4.12 27.53 -1.17
CA ALA A 43 -2.77 27.01 -0.93
C ALA A 43 -1.65 27.88 -1.54
N SER A 44 -1.95 28.75 -2.52
CA SER A 44 -0.96 29.50 -3.32
C SER A 44 -0.89 30.98 -2.99
N THR A 45 -1.97 31.59 -2.48
CA THR A 45 -2.05 33.02 -2.14
C THR A 45 -1.04 33.47 -1.08
N GLU A 46 -0.44 32.54 -0.32
CA GLU A 46 0.54 32.85 0.71
C GLU A 46 1.92 33.26 0.19
N LYS A 47 2.30 32.91 -1.05
CA LYS A 47 3.65 33.29 -1.56
C LYS A 47 3.79 34.79 -1.87
N THR A 48 2.70 35.54 -1.88
CA THR A 48 2.68 36.94 -2.38
C THR A 48 2.55 37.98 -1.27
N GLU A 49 2.15 37.60 -0.05
CA GLU A 49 1.91 38.54 1.06
C GLU A 49 3.06 38.65 2.08
N GLU A 50 4.11 37.83 1.97
CA GLU A 50 5.33 37.94 2.79
C GLU A 50 6.06 39.30 2.63
N GLN A 51 5.66 40.15 1.67
CA GLN A 51 6.26 41.46 1.44
C GLN A 51 5.48 42.67 2.01
N LYS A 52 4.35 42.48 2.72
CA LYS A 52 3.51 43.63 3.16
C LYS A 52 3.18 43.75 4.64
N ALA A 53 3.70 42.89 5.52
CA ALA A 53 3.36 42.92 6.95
C ALA A 53 4.41 43.59 7.85
N GLU A 54 4.93 44.77 7.46
CA GLU A 54 5.42 45.76 8.42
C GLU A 54 4.32 46.81 8.65
N ARG A 55 3.31 46.48 9.45
CA ARG A 55 2.47 47.46 10.17
C ARG A 55 1.57 46.78 11.20
N ALA A 56 2.03 46.88 12.45
CA ALA A 56 1.30 46.95 13.71
C ALA A 56 -0.15 46.43 13.79
N LEU A 57 -0.38 45.44 14.66
CA LEU A 57 -1.54 45.37 15.57
C LEU A 57 -1.12 44.59 16.84
N THR A 58 -1.21 45.24 17.99
CA THR A 58 -0.80 44.79 19.33
C THR A 58 -1.91 44.06 20.11
N THR A 59 -2.60 43.12 19.46
CA THR A 59 -3.51 42.17 20.11
C THR A 59 -3.41 40.84 19.37
N PRO A 60 -3.19 39.69 20.05
CA PRO A 60 -3.19 38.39 19.39
C PRO A 60 -4.60 38.11 18.88
N ILE A 61 -4.79 38.23 17.57
CA ILE A 61 -6.02 37.78 16.92
C ILE A 61 -5.98 36.26 16.98
N GLU A 62 -6.86 35.65 17.77
CA GLU A 62 -7.07 34.20 17.73
C GLU A 62 -7.68 33.84 16.38
N LEU A 63 -6.82 33.48 15.43
CA LEU A 63 -7.25 33.04 14.11
C LEU A 63 -7.94 31.68 14.24
N PRO A 64 -9.11 31.48 13.59
CA PRO A 64 -9.85 30.23 13.68
C PRO A 64 -9.05 29.05 13.10
N SER A 65 -9.37 27.85 13.57
CA SER A 65 -8.92 26.59 12.97
C SER A 65 -10.00 26.04 12.04
N LEU A 66 -9.59 25.55 10.86
CA LEU A 66 -10.50 24.97 9.86
C LEU A 66 -10.34 23.45 9.83
N ILE A 67 -11.44 22.71 9.91
CA ILE A 67 -11.47 21.27 9.65
C ILE A 67 -12.18 21.06 8.30
N LEU A 68 -11.47 20.45 7.36
CA LEU A 68 -11.98 20.09 6.05
C LEU A 68 -12.23 18.58 5.99
N GLY A 69 -13.50 18.19 5.96
CA GLY A 69 -13.94 16.80 5.75
C GLY A 69 -14.27 16.56 4.28
N ILE A 70 -13.65 15.58 3.64
CA ILE A 70 -13.89 15.24 2.23
C ILE A 70 -14.19 13.75 2.09
N GLU A 71 -15.30 13.42 1.44
CA GLU A 71 -15.60 12.04 1.06
C GLU A 71 -15.13 11.79 -0.37
N GLU A 72 -14.31 10.76 -0.57
CA GLU A 72 -13.82 10.29 -1.88
C GLU A 72 -13.31 11.43 -2.81
N PRO A 73 -12.24 12.16 -2.42
CA PRO A 73 -11.68 13.25 -3.22
C PRO A 73 -11.28 12.82 -4.65
N GLU A 74 -11.01 11.53 -4.86
CA GLU A 74 -10.69 10.93 -6.15
C GLU A 74 -11.87 10.79 -7.12
N LEU A 75 -13.11 10.88 -6.65
CA LEU A 75 -14.27 10.49 -7.46
C LEU A 75 -14.36 11.38 -8.72
N TYR A 76 -14.50 10.76 -9.89
CA TYR A 76 -14.47 11.40 -11.21
C TYR A 76 -13.15 12.15 -11.57
N GLN A 77 -12.04 11.87 -10.90
CA GLN A 77 -10.73 12.43 -11.21
C GLN A 77 -9.83 11.45 -11.94
N HIS A 78 -9.16 11.93 -13.00
CA HIS A 78 -8.07 11.20 -13.65
C HIS A 78 -6.91 10.94 -12.66
N PRO A 79 -6.15 9.83 -12.75
CA PRO A 79 -5.03 9.53 -11.84
C PRO A 79 -4.05 10.67 -11.59
N ASP A 80 -3.71 11.47 -12.60
CA ASP A 80 -2.80 12.62 -12.42
C ASP A 80 -3.41 13.73 -11.57
N ARG A 81 -4.73 13.96 -11.71
CA ARG A 81 -5.46 14.93 -10.89
C ARG A 81 -5.59 14.43 -9.45
N GLN A 82 -5.74 13.12 -9.24
CA GLN A 82 -5.74 12.52 -7.91
C GLN A 82 -4.41 12.76 -7.18
N ARG A 83 -3.28 12.47 -7.84
CA ARG A 83 -1.93 12.73 -7.30
C ARG A 83 -1.73 14.21 -6.97
N HIS A 84 -2.20 15.09 -7.84
CA HIS A 84 -2.10 16.54 -7.62
C HIS A 84 -2.98 17.00 -6.45
N LEU A 85 -4.22 16.53 -6.38
CA LEU A 85 -5.13 16.84 -5.28
C LEU A 85 -4.58 16.35 -3.94
N PHE A 86 -4.02 15.15 -3.87
CA PHE A 86 -3.32 14.66 -2.68
C PHE A 86 -2.21 15.61 -2.22
N LYS A 87 -1.39 16.13 -3.15
CA LYS A 87 -0.33 17.12 -2.84
C LYS A 87 -0.91 18.44 -2.34
N VAL A 88 -1.98 18.94 -2.96
CA VAL A 88 -2.65 20.18 -2.55
C VAL A 88 -3.22 20.04 -1.15
N LEU A 89 -3.93 18.94 -0.84
CA LEU A 89 -4.49 18.68 0.49
C LEU A 89 -3.40 18.52 1.55
N THR A 90 -2.30 17.83 1.21
CA THR A 90 -1.14 17.69 2.12
C THR A 90 -0.54 19.05 2.42
N LYS A 91 -0.30 19.86 1.39
CA LYS A 91 0.25 21.21 1.53
C LYS A 91 -0.66 22.11 2.38
N LEU A 92 -1.98 22.08 2.12
CA LEU A 92 -2.95 22.81 2.93
C LEU A 92 -2.90 22.41 4.41
N SER A 93 -2.71 21.12 4.71
CA SER A 93 -2.62 20.64 6.10
C SER A 93 -1.35 21.09 6.84
N GLU A 94 -0.33 21.52 6.10
CA GLU A 94 0.97 21.97 6.64
C GLU A 94 1.08 23.49 6.71
N GLN A 95 0.17 24.21 6.05
CA GLN A 95 0.16 25.67 5.97
C GLN A 95 -0.80 26.32 6.98
N SER A 96 -0.51 27.57 7.32
CA SER A 96 -1.37 28.49 8.06
C SER A 96 -1.60 29.72 7.19
N ILE A 97 -2.84 30.17 7.01
CA ILE A 97 -3.16 31.35 6.20
C ILE A 97 -2.99 32.59 7.08
N PRO A 98 -1.91 33.39 6.88
CA PRO A 98 -1.62 34.54 7.73
C PRO A 98 -2.80 35.51 7.76
N GLY A 99 -3.24 35.90 8.96
CA GLY A 99 -4.36 36.84 9.12
C GLY A 99 -5.76 36.25 8.88
N VAL A 100 -5.90 34.98 8.47
CA VAL A 100 -7.22 34.36 8.20
C VAL A 100 -7.44 33.08 8.99
N ILE A 101 -6.53 32.08 8.92
CA ILE A 101 -6.69 30.76 9.56
C ILE A 101 -5.36 30.30 10.15
N ASN A 102 -5.35 29.91 11.43
CA ASN A 102 -4.13 29.44 12.10
C ASN A 102 -3.73 28.03 11.67
N ARG A 103 -4.71 27.13 11.52
CA ARG A 103 -4.47 25.72 11.26
C ARG A 103 -5.56 25.11 10.41
N ILE A 104 -5.17 24.34 9.41
CA ILE A 104 -6.09 23.55 8.58
C ILE A 104 -5.87 22.06 8.89
N GLN A 105 -6.93 21.36 9.26
CA GLN A 105 -6.93 19.90 9.39
C GLN A 105 -7.75 19.30 8.25
N VAL A 106 -7.13 18.45 7.43
CA VAL A 106 -7.82 17.73 6.37
C VAL A 106 -8.09 16.30 6.84
N ILE A 107 -9.34 15.87 6.73
CA ILE A 107 -9.79 14.50 6.99
C ILE A 107 -10.52 14.03 5.74
N TYR A 108 -10.12 12.89 5.17
CA TYR A 108 -10.82 12.33 4.03
C TYR A 108 -10.96 10.81 4.11
N SER A 109 -12.02 10.30 3.49
CA SER A 109 -12.15 8.88 3.14
C SER A 109 -11.72 8.66 1.70
N THR A 110 -11.11 7.51 1.39
CA THR A 110 -10.66 7.19 0.03
C THR A 110 -10.69 5.68 -0.19
N HIS A 111 -10.96 5.31 -1.44
CA HIS A 111 -10.79 3.99 -2.03
C HIS A 111 -9.63 3.95 -3.05
N SER A 112 -8.93 5.06 -3.26
CA SER A 112 -7.81 5.15 -4.20
C SER A 112 -6.46 4.93 -3.51
N SER A 113 -5.67 3.99 -4.04
CA SER A 113 -4.28 3.77 -3.62
C SER A 113 -3.35 4.95 -3.94
N LEU A 114 -3.79 5.91 -4.76
CA LEU A 114 -3.06 7.14 -5.07
C LEU A 114 -3.22 8.23 -3.99
N PHE A 115 -4.22 8.09 -3.11
CA PHE A 115 -4.46 8.98 -1.97
C PHE A 115 -3.89 8.43 -0.65
N VAL A 116 -3.25 7.28 -0.72
CA VAL A 116 -2.56 6.64 0.40
C VAL A 116 -1.06 6.79 0.16
N ASN A 117 -0.30 7.09 1.20
CA ASN A 117 1.16 7.12 1.11
C ASN A 117 1.78 6.40 2.31
N ILE A 118 2.60 5.40 2.04
CA ILE A 118 3.25 4.59 3.08
C ILE A 118 4.28 5.40 3.87
N ASP A 119 4.87 6.48 3.35
CA ASP A 119 5.79 7.34 4.14
C ASP A 119 5.08 8.12 5.27
N HIS A 120 3.77 8.28 5.14
CA HIS A 120 2.86 8.92 6.08
C HIS A 120 1.84 7.91 6.62
N PHE A 121 2.25 6.65 6.77
CA PHE A 121 1.37 5.62 7.31
C PHE A 121 0.82 6.01 8.68
N ASP A 122 1.55 6.80 9.48
CA ASP A 122 1.09 7.32 10.78
C ASP A 122 -0.18 8.21 10.68
N LYS A 123 -0.48 8.75 9.49
CA LYS A 123 -1.71 9.50 9.18
C LYS A 123 -2.87 8.60 8.72
N ILE A 124 -2.61 7.35 8.35
CA ILE A 124 -3.63 6.42 7.85
C ILE A 124 -4.47 5.87 9.01
N ARG A 125 -5.78 5.74 8.79
CA ARG A 125 -6.71 5.02 9.67
C ARG A 125 -7.45 3.98 8.83
N VAL A 126 -7.28 2.71 9.16
CA VAL A 126 -7.96 1.61 8.46
C VAL A 126 -9.21 1.23 9.25
N LEU A 127 -10.38 1.39 8.63
CA LEU A 127 -11.67 1.04 9.23
C LEU A 127 -12.12 -0.32 8.68
N ARG A 128 -12.33 -1.31 9.55
CA ARG A 128 -12.83 -2.65 9.15
C ARG A 128 -13.99 -3.08 10.02
N LYS A 129 -14.96 -3.78 9.41
CA LYS A 129 -16.07 -4.41 10.12
C LYS A 129 -15.64 -5.79 10.62
N ILE A 130 -15.60 -5.98 11.94
CA ILE A 130 -15.24 -7.25 12.58
C ILE A 130 -16.46 -7.88 13.25
N LYS A 131 -16.55 -9.22 13.20
CA LYS A 131 -17.57 -10.00 13.92
C LYS A 131 -16.91 -10.58 15.17
N GLU A 132 -17.15 -9.98 16.33
CA GLU A 132 -16.62 -10.49 17.61
C GLU A 132 -17.50 -11.58 18.22
N ASN A 133 -18.79 -11.58 17.90
CA ASN A 133 -19.76 -12.53 18.42
C ASN A 133 -20.73 -12.95 17.30
N GLU A 134 -20.99 -14.25 17.20
CA GLU A 134 -21.95 -14.85 16.26
C GLU A 134 -23.34 -14.19 16.29
N THR A 135 -23.76 -13.73 17.47
CA THR A 135 -25.10 -13.21 17.77
C THR A 135 -25.24 -11.70 17.64
N LEU A 136 -24.13 -10.96 17.52
CA LEU A 136 -24.14 -9.49 17.43
C LEU A 136 -23.81 -9.01 16.01
N PRO A 137 -24.31 -7.84 15.59
CA PRO A 137 -23.91 -7.24 14.33
C PRO A 137 -22.41 -6.92 14.31
N LYS A 138 -21.83 -6.89 13.10
CA LYS A 138 -20.41 -6.51 12.93
C LYS A 138 -20.17 -5.10 13.47
N ARG A 139 -19.07 -4.92 14.19
CA ARG A 139 -18.62 -3.62 14.73
C ARG A 139 -17.49 -3.06 13.90
N SER A 140 -17.47 -1.75 13.73
CA SER A 140 -16.35 -1.06 13.08
C SER A 140 -15.19 -0.95 14.06
N LYS A 141 -14.05 -1.51 13.70
CA LYS A 141 -12.77 -1.35 14.41
C LYS A 141 -11.85 -0.47 13.59
N ILE A 142 -11.17 0.45 14.27
CA ILE A 142 -10.20 1.35 13.69
C ILE A 142 -8.82 0.79 14.01
N TYR A 143 -7.99 0.65 12.97
CA TYR A 143 -6.59 0.28 13.09
C TYR A 143 -5.71 1.46 12.70
N CYS A 144 -4.71 1.71 13.52
CA CYS A 144 -3.72 2.75 13.33
C CYS A 144 -2.41 2.36 14.00
N THR A 145 -1.31 2.92 13.52
CA THR A 145 0.01 2.72 14.09
C THR A 145 0.79 4.04 14.04
N THR A 146 1.96 4.07 14.67
CA THR A 146 2.83 5.25 14.72
C THR A 146 4.24 4.88 14.30
N LEU A 147 5.01 5.87 13.86
CA LEU A 147 6.43 5.69 13.54
C LEU A 147 7.22 5.14 14.73
N ASP A 148 6.95 5.65 15.93
CA ASP A 148 7.63 5.19 17.15
C ASP A 148 7.31 3.72 17.47
N TYR A 149 6.08 3.27 17.23
CA TYR A 149 5.72 1.87 17.43
C TYR A 149 6.48 0.96 16.46
N ILE A 150 6.50 1.32 15.16
CA ILE A 150 7.22 0.55 14.14
C ILE A 150 8.72 0.58 14.42
N ALA A 151 9.30 1.74 14.74
CA ALA A 151 10.71 1.88 15.08
C ALA A 151 11.11 0.97 16.25
N ARG A 152 10.33 0.97 17.34
CA ARG A 152 10.57 0.08 18.49
C ARG A 152 10.52 -1.40 18.11
N LYS A 153 9.55 -1.80 17.29
CA LYS A 153 9.46 -3.19 16.82
C LYS A 153 10.67 -3.57 15.96
N LEU A 154 11.13 -2.67 15.10
CA LEU A 154 12.36 -2.89 14.32
C LEU A 154 13.62 -2.96 15.21
N GLU A 155 13.70 -2.17 16.29
CA GLU A 155 14.78 -2.26 17.28
C GLU A 155 14.82 -3.64 17.96
N GLU A 156 13.65 -4.14 18.37
CA GLU A 156 13.49 -5.50 18.92
C GLU A 156 13.96 -6.55 17.90
N PHE A 157 13.51 -6.44 16.65
CA PHE A 157 13.89 -7.36 15.58
C PHE A 157 15.33 -7.22 15.08
N ASP A 158 16.04 -6.15 15.43
CA ASP A 158 17.47 -5.95 15.14
C ASP A 158 18.37 -6.23 16.34
N ASN A 159 17.81 -6.59 17.51
CA ASN A 159 18.52 -6.61 18.80
C ASN A 159 19.28 -5.29 19.07
N LYS A 160 18.74 -4.15 18.65
CA LYS A 160 19.34 -2.84 18.85
C LYS A 160 18.79 -2.18 20.11
N PRO A 161 19.58 -1.33 20.80
CA PRO A 161 19.08 -0.57 21.92
C PRO A 161 17.98 0.39 21.47
N LYS A 162 17.11 0.73 22.42
CA LYS A 162 16.04 1.70 22.20
C LYS A 162 16.61 3.06 21.78
N GLY A 163 16.06 3.65 20.72
CA GLY A 163 16.52 4.91 20.13
C GLY A 163 17.53 4.76 18.99
N ALA A 164 17.85 3.53 18.56
CA ALA A 164 18.69 3.28 17.39
C ALA A 164 17.97 3.65 16.07
N TYR A 165 16.64 3.63 16.07
CA TYR A 165 15.82 4.08 14.95
C TYR A 165 15.08 5.37 15.31
N SER A 166 15.32 6.44 14.55
CA SER A 166 14.45 7.63 14.60
C SER A 166 13.31 7.49 13.59
N GLY A 167 12.15 8.10 13.92
CA GLY A 167 11.01 8.13 13.01
C GLY A 167 11.32 8.77 11.65
N GLU A 168 12.21 9.76 11.61
CA GLU A 168 12.66 10.41 10.37
C GLU A 168 13.52 9.47 9.50
N MET A 169 14.49 8.76 10.09
CA MET A 169 15.27 7.76 9.35
C MET A 169 14.39 6.64 8.79
N LEU A 170 13.36 6.25 9.55
CA LEU A 170 12.38 5.27 9.08
C LEU A 170 11.59 5.83 7.89
N ARG A 171 11.12 7.08 7.96
CA ARG A 171 10.39 7.72 6.84
C ARG A 171 11.18 7.70 5.54
N ASP A 172 12.44 8.13 5.56
CA ASP A 172 13.27 8.15 4.34
C ASP A 172 13.48 6.74 3.77
N ARG A 173 13.65 5.74 4.64
CA ARG A 173 13.77 4.33 4.24
C ARG A 173 12.46 3.74 3.72
N LEU A 174 11.32 4.24 4.17
CA LEU A 174 10.00 3.84 3.69
C LEU A 174 9.60 4.51 2.38
N ARG A 175 10.23 5.63 2.01
CA ARG A 175 9.99 6.26 0.69
C ARG A 175 10.30 5.31 -0.47
N ALA A 176 11.26 4.42 -0.31
CA ALA A 176 11.56 3.40 -1.33
C ALA A 176 10.48 2.32 -1.46
N LEU A 177 9.59 2.16 -0.47
CA LEU A 177 8.38 1.32 -0.56
C LEU A 177 7.20 2.03 -1.23
N MET A 178 7.32 3.31 -1.56
CA MET A 178 6.24 4.10 -2.17
C MET A 178 6.03 3.68 -3.63
N ASN A 179 5.27 2.61 -3.82
CA ASN A 179 4.64 2.35 -5.09
C ASN A 179 3.12 2.15 -4.86
N PRO A 180 2.27 2.48 -5.86
CA PRO A 180 0.83 2.26 -5.76
C PRO A 180 0.45 0.80 -5.47
N TRP A 181 1.31 -0.16 -5.83
CA TRP A 181 1.12 -1.59 -5.55
C TRP A 181 1.18 -1.93 -4.07
N VAL A 182 2.13 -1.37 -3.32
CA VAL A 182 2.22 -1.53 -1.87
C VAL A 182 1.01 -0.85 -1.24
N ASN A 183 0.61 0.33 -1.71
CA ASN A 183 -0.57 1.01 -1.20
C ASN A 183 -1.88 0.22 -1.40
N GLU A 184 -1.97 -0.60 -2.46
CA GLU A 184 -3.09 -1.52 -2.70
C GLU A 184 -3.31 -2.48 -1.53
N GLY A 185 -2.23 -2.86 -0.83
CA GLY A 185 -2.28 -3.73 0.35
C GLY A 185 -3.17 -3.19 1.48
N PHE A 186 -3.35 -1.87 1.60
CA PHE A 186 -4.26 -1.27 2.59
C PHE A 186 -5.75 -1.59 2.32
N PHE A 187 -6.09 -1.84 1.06
CA PHE A 187 -7.45 -2.15 0.61
C PHE A 187 -7.71 -3.67 0.51
N ALA A 188 -6.65 -4.47 0.48
CA ALA A 188 -6.75 -5.92 0.38
C ALA A 188 -7.35 -6.57 1.65
N LYS A 189 -8.13 -7.63 1.47
CA LYS A 189 -8.58 -8.46 2.61
C LYS A 189 -7.41 -9.22 3.23
N PHE A 190 -6.48 -9.64 2.37
CA PHE A 190 -5.28 -10.40 2.73
C PHE A 190 -4.12 -9.97 1.81
N VAL A 191 -2.92 -9.89 2.36
CA VAL A 191 -1.72 -9.50 1.60
C VAL A 191 -0.73 -10.66 1.56
N VAL A 192 -0.24 -10.98 0.37
CA VAL A 192 0.90 -11.88 0.17
C VAL A 192 2.08 -11.02 -0.25
N LEU A 193 3.08 -10.91 0.62
CA LEU A 193 4.30 -10.17 0.34
C LEU A 193 5.34 -11.13 -0.20
N VAL A 194 5.96 -10.77 -1.31
CA VAL A 194 7.03 -11.54 -1.93
C VAL A 194 8.27 -10.68 -2.13
N GLU A 195 9.43 -11.31 -2.23
CA GLU A 195 10.70 -10.58 -2.36
C GLU A 195 10.79 -9.83 -3.69
N GLY A 196 10.45 -10.48 -4.82
CA GLY A 196 10.56 -9.87 -6.15
C GLY A 196 9.41 -10.18 -7.12
N ILE A 197 9.50 -9.60 -8.32
CA ILE A 197 8.51 -9.77 -9.39
C ILE A 197 8.43 -11.22 -9.87
N LYS A 198 9.55 -11.94 -9.85
CA LYS A 198 9.62 -13.36 -10.23
C LYS A 198 8.77 -14.24 -9.32
N ASP A 199 8.89 -14.02 -8.01
CA ASP A 199 8.11 -14.76 -7.01
C ASP A 199 6.63 -14.46 -7.15
N ARG A 200 6.29 -13.17 -7.38
CA ARG A 200 4.92 -12.76 -7.67
C ARG A 200 4.37 -13.52 -8.88
N ALA A 201 5.14 -13.59 -9.96
CA ALA A 201 4.75 -14.28 -11.17
C ALA A 201 4.53 -15.78 -10.92
N ALA A 202 5.41 -16.42 -10.15
CA ALA A 202 5.26 -17.83 -9.81
C ALA A 202 4.00 -18.10 -8.96
N ILE A 203 3.76 -17.28 -7.92
CA ILE A 203 2.59 -17.41 -7.03
C ILE A 203 1.28 -17.21 -7.79
N LEU A 204 1.20 -16.19 -8.67
CA LEU A 204 0.02 -15.97 -9.49
C LEU A 204 -0.18 -17.10 -10.52
N GLY A 205 0.92 -17.57 -11.13
CA GLY A 205 0.87 -18.65 -12.11
C GLY A 205 0.36 -19.96 -11.52
N ILE A 206 0.85 -20.38 -10.35
CA ILE A 206 0.39 -21.61 -9.70
C ILE A 206 -1.05 -21.48 -9.21
N ALA A 207 -1.43 -20.34 -8.64
CA ALA A 207 -2.78 -20.10 -8.16
C ALA A 207 -3.80 -20.28 -9.29
N GLN A 208 -3.46 -19.81 -10.49
CA GLN A 208 -4.35 -19.94 -11.64
C GLN A 208 -4.51 -21.38 -12.14
N VAL A 209 -3.44 -22.19 -12.08
CA VAL A 209 -3.52 -23.64 -12.39
C VAL A 209 -4.30 -24.42 -11.34
N MET A 210 -4.32 -23.95 -10.09
CA MET A 210 -5.16 -24.45 -9.01
C MET A 210 -6.61 -23.94 -9.09
N GLY A 211 -6.95 -23.08 -10.06
CA GLY A 211 -8.28 -22.49 -10.20
C GLY A 211 -8.63 -21.50 -9.09
N CYS A 212 -7.61 -20.91 -8.48
CA CYS A 212 -7.73 -19.94 -7.39
C CYS A 212 -7.44 -18.54 -7.92
N ASP A 213 -8.50 -17.77 -8.16
CA ASP A 213 -8.38 -16.34 -8.48
C ASP A 213 -8.12 -15.55 -7.19
N LEU A 214 -6.85 -15.22 -6.94
CA LEU A 214 -6.43 -14.51 -5.73
C LEU A 214 -7.07 -13.11 -5.65
N GLU A 215 -7.17 -12.40 -6.77
CA GLU A 215 -7.70 -11.03 -6.83
C GLU A 215 -9.19 -11.01 -6.50
N SER A 216 -9.98 -11.93 -7.07
CA SER A 216 -11.41 -12.07 -6.73
C SER A 216 -11.65 -12.46 -5.26
N ASN A 217 -10.68 -13.12 -4.62
CA ASN A 217 -10.71 -13.41 -3.19
C ASN A 217 -10.26 -12.23 -2.30
N GLY A 218 -9.88 -11.10 -2.90
CA GLY A 218 -9.37 -9.91 -2.20
C GLY A 218 -7.95 -10.08 -1.66
N ILE A 219 -7.14 -10.92 -2.31
CA ILE A 219 -5.75 -11.20 -1.96
C ILE A 219 -4.84 -10.37 -2.88
N ALA A 220 -4.04 -9.47 -2.31
CA ALA A 220 -3.05 -8.70 -3.06
C ALA A 220 -1.67 -9.36 -2.96
N VAL A 221 -1.05 -9.69 -4.10
CA VAL A 221 0.33 -10.23 -4.17
C VAL A 221 1.29 -9.09 -4.53
N ILE A 222 2.08 -8.66 -3.55
CA ILE A 222 2.87 -7.43 -3.61
C ILE A 222 4.38 -7.75 -3.56
N PRO A 223 5.15 -7.39 -4.60
CA PRO A 223 6.60 -7.54 -4.59
C PRO A 223 7.25 -6.36 -3.86
N CYS A 224 8.12 -6.66 -2.90
CA CYS A 224 8.73 -5.65 -2.02
C CYS A 224 10.14 -5.21 -2.44
N ASN A 225 10.75 -5.86 -3.44
CA ASN A 225 12.10 -5.58 -3.95
C ASN A 225 13.21 -5.76 -2.90
N GLY A 226 13.14 -6.84 -2.13
CA GLY A 226 14.18 -7.23 -1.17
C GLY A 226 13.70 -7.37 0.29
N LYS A 227 14.46 -8.13 1.08
CA LYS A 227 14.08 -8.53 2.46
C LYS A 227 13.90 -7.36 3.43
N THR A 228 14.71 -6.31 3.28
CA THR A 228 14.65 -5.08 4.11
C THR A 228 13.40 -4.22 3.83
N TYR A 229 12.72 -4.48 2.73
CA TYR A 229 11.44 -3.86 2.41
C TYR A 229 10.28 -4.78 2.78
N LEU A 230 10.49 -6.08 2.60
CA LEU A 230 9.56 -7.14 2.97
C LEU A 230 9.22 -7.14 4.46
N ASP A 231 10.24 -7.03 5.32
CA ASP A 231 10.07 -6.99 6.78
C ASP A 231 9.28 -5.74 7.22
N ARG A 232 9.60 -4.57 6.66
CA ARG A 232 8.89 -3.30 6.93
C ARG A 232 7.44 -3.37 6.47
N ALA A 233 7.18 -3.85 5.26
CA ALA A 233 5.83 -4.02 4.73
C ALA A 233 5.03 -5.00 5.60
N THR A 234 5.63 -6.13 5.98
CA THR A 234 5.00 -7.12 6.86
C THR A 234 4.59 -6.49 8.20
N LEU A 235 5.50 -5.73 8.81
CA LEU A 235 5.25 -5.08 10.09
C LEU A 235 4.19 -3.97 9.99
N ILE A 236 4.22 -3.18 8.91
CA ILE A 236 3.22 -2.13 8.67
C ILE A 236 1.84 -2.75 8.50
N PHE A 237 1.64 -3.67 7.55
CA PHE A 237 0.33 -4.28 7.30
C PHE A 237 -0.22 -5.01 8.53
N SER A 238 0.60 -5.80 9.22
CA SER A 238 0.18 -6.47 10.46
C SER A 238 -0.21 -5.48 11.56
N SER A 239 0.48 -4.35 11.70
CA SER A 239 0.11 -3.29 12.65
C SER A 239 -1.21 -2.59 12.32
N PHE A 240 -1.60 -2.57 11.04
CA PHE A 240 -2.93 -2.13 10.59
C PHE A 240 -3.99 -3.23 10.68
N GLY A 241 -3.68 -4.37 11.28
CA GLY A 241 -4.61 -5.51 11.38
C GLY A 241 -4.92 -6.14 10.03
N ILE A 242 -4.03 -5.96 9.04
CA ILE A 242 -4.17 -6.53 7.71
C ILE A 242 -3.46 -7.89 7.71
N PRO A 243 -4.20 -8.99 7.53
CA PRO A 243 -3.63 -10.32 7.46
C PRO A 243 -2.58 -10.40 6.35
N THR A 244 -1.40 -10.90 6.70
CA THR A 244 -0.24 -10.92 5.81
C THR A 244 0.41 -12.30 5.80
N TYR A 245 0.81 -12.76 4.61
CA TYR A 245 1.67 -13.93 4.39
C TYR A 245 2.96 -13.49 3.71
N THR A 246 4.12 -13.83 4.25
CA THR A 246 5.41 -13.33 3.73
C THR A 246 6.21 -14.44 3.08
N ILE A 247 6.79 -14.19 1.90
CA ILE A 247 7.59 -15.14 1.15
C ILE A 247 8.94 -14.51 0.82
N TRP A 248 10.03 -15.20 1.15
CA TRP A 248 11.39 -14.73 0.86
C TRP A 248 12.33 -15.86 0.47
N ASP A 249 13.43 -15.49 -0.16
CA ASP A 249 14.52 -16.39 -0.50
C ASP A 249 15.58 -16.35 0.61
N SER A 250 16.08 -17.48 1.08
CA SER A 250 17.11 -17.49 2.11
C SER A 250 18.50 -17.20 1.55
N ASP A 251 18.74 -17.31 0.24
CA ASP A 251 20.02 -17.05 -0.41
C ASP A 251 21.21 -17.79 0.22
N CYS A 252 21.16 -19.13 0.33
CA CYS A 252 22.14 -19.95 1.06
C CYS A 252 23.63 -19.88 0.64
N SER A 253 23.98 -19.00 -0.28
CA SER A 253 25.35 -18.71 -0.74
C SER A 253 25.84 -17.30 -0.37
N LYS A 254 25.05 -16.47 0.31
CA LYS A 254 25.34 -15.04 0.54
C LYS A 254 25.37 -14.70 2.03
N GLU A 255 26.52 -14.79 2.69
CA GLU A 255 26.64 -14.57 4.15
C GLU A 255 26.03 -13.24 4.63
N GLU A 256 26.02 -12.20 3.80
CA GLU A 256 25.35 -10.93 4.07
C GLU A 256 23.83 -11.06 4.35
N GLU A 257 23.20 -12.15 3.91
CA GLU A 257 21.77 -12.42 4.08
C GLU A 257 21.40 -13.12 5.40
N ILE A 258 22.38 -13.65 6.13
CA ILE A 258 22.14 -14.40 7.38
C ILE A 258 21.36 -13.54 8.39
N GLU A 259 21.79 -12.31 8.62
CA GLU A 259 21.13 -11.41 9.58
C GLU A 259 19.72 -11.00 9.10
N ASN A 260 19.52 -10.83 7.78
CA ASN A 260 18.19 -10.56 7.21
C ASN A 260 17.25 -11.75 7.44
N ASN A 261 17.73 -12.98 7.25
CA ASN A 261 16.95 -14.19 7.51
C ASN A 261 16.63 -14.32 9.00
N HIS A 262 17.61 -14.10 9.89
CA HIS A 262 17.40 -14.12 11.34
C HIS A 262 16.41 -13.06 11.80
N ARG A 263 16.41 -11.88 11.16
CA ARG A 263 15.45 -10.80 11.42
C ARG A 263 14.04 -11.20 11.03
N LEU A 264 13.84 -11.74 9.82
CA LEU A 264 12.54 -12.22 9.37
C LEU A 264 12.02 -13.36 10.25
N LEU A 265 12.86 -14.33 10.62
CA LEU A 265 12.50 -15.42 11.53
C LEU A 265 12.07 -14.88 12.91
N ARG A 266 12.76 -13.88 13.46
CA ARG A 266 12.38 -13.23 14.72
C ARG A 266 11.01 -12.57 14.65
N MET A 267 10.65 -11.95 13.52
CA MET A 267 9.32 -11.36 13.32
C MET A 267 8.20 -12.39 13.44
N PHE A 268 8.45 -13.62 13.01
CA PHE A 268 7.51 -14.74 13.07
C PHE A 268 7.72 -15.63 14.31
N ASN A 269 8.47 -15.15 15.32
CA ASN A 269 8.79 -15.88 16.55
C ASN A 269 9.40 -17.28 16.29
N GLN A 270 10.23 -17.40 15.26
CA GLN A 270 10.91 -18.64 14.90
C GLN A 270 12.33 -18.69 15.49
N PRO A 271 12.87 -19.90 15.74
CA PRO A 271 14.26 -20.04 16.13
C PRO A 271 15.18 -19.55 15.00
N LYS A 272 16.36 -19.04 15.39
CA LYS A 272 17.38 -18.60 14.44
C LYS A 272 17.86 -19.76 13.58
N GLU A 273 17.96 -19.51 12.29
CA GLU A 273 18.46 -20.44 11.28
C GLU A 273 19.03 -19.59 10.14
N ASP A 274 20.25 -19.90 9.70
CA ASP A 274 20.96 -19.07 8.71
C ASP A 274 20.26 -19.14 7.35
N TRP A 275 19.81 -20.34 6.97
CA TRP A 275 19.23 -20.63 5.65
C TRP A 275 17.91 -21.40 5.78
N PRO A 276 16.85 -20.78 6.32
CA PRO A 276 15.61 -21.50 6.58
C PRO A 276 14.93 -21.97 5.29
N GLU A 277 14.30 -23.13 5.35
CA GLU A 277 13.51 -23.72 4.28
C GLU A 277 12.20 -24.26 4.86
N LYS A 278 11.15 -23.44 4.85
CA LYS A 278 9.90 -23.73 5.59
C LYS A 278 8.69 -23.17 4.89
N VAL A 279 7.58 -23.90 4.97
CA VAL A 279 6.23 -23.43 4.59
C VAL A 279 5.31 -23.52 5.81
N THR A 280 5.00 -22.37 6.40
CA THR A 280 4.19 -22.22 7.63
C THR A 280 2.87 -21.51 7.35
N GLU A 281 2.03 -21.30 8.37
CA GLU A 281 0.77 -20.57 8.25
C GLU A 281 0.95 -19.06 7.98
N ASP A 282 2.10 -18.49 8.37
CA ASP A 282 2.38 -17.05 8.29
C ASP A 282 3.41 -16.67 7.24
N PHE A 283 4.25 -17.62 6.84
CA PHE A 283 5.30 -17.35 5.88
C PHE A 283 5.80 -18.60 5.16
N ALA A 284 6.45 -18.38 4.02
CA ALA A 284 7.28 -19.37 3.36
C ALA A 284 8.68 -18.82 3.11
N CYS A 285 9.68 -19.69 3.16
CA CYS A 285 11.05 -19.34 2.79
C CYS A 285 11.71 -20.50 2.03
N PHE A 286 12.47 -20.15 1.00
CA PHE A 286 13.18 -21.12 0.16
C PHE A 286 14.66 -21.10 0.50
N LYS A 287 15.32 -22.26 0.53
CA LYS A 287 16.72 -22.33 0.95
C LYS A 287 17.66 -21.46 0.11
N GLN A 288 17.51 -21.51 -1.21
CA GLN A 288 18.28 -20.69 -2.14
C GLN A 288 17.39 -19.62 -2.73
N ASP A 289 16.49 -20.02 -3.63
CA ASP A 289 15.47 -19.17 -4.23
C ASP A 289 14.28 -20.02 -4.73
N LEU A 290 13.16 -19.36 -5.05
CA LEU A 290 11.98 -20.04 -5.60
C LEU A 290 12.28 -20.76 -6.93
N GLU A 291 13.10 -20.17 -7.80
CA GLU A 291 13.43 -20.75 -9.11
C GLU A 291 14.22 -22.06 -8.96
N GLN A 292 15.14 -22.11 -8.01
CA GLN A 292 15.93 -23.29 -7.69
C GLN A 292 15.06 -24.37 -7.04
N THR A 293 14.08 -23.99 -6.23
CA THR A 293 13.07 -24.90 -5.69
C THR A 293 12.31 -25.57 -6.83
N LEU A 294 11.83 -24.79 -7.80
CA LEU A 294 11.15 -25.32 -9.00
C LEU A 294 12.08 -26.19 -9.87
N LYS A 295 13.34 -25.81 -10.04
CA LYS A 295 14.34 -26.65 -10.75
C LYS A 295 14.57 -27.99 -10.05
N ASN A 296 14.53 -28.02 -8.72
CA ASN A 296 14.69 -29.26 -7.96
C ASN A 296 13.46 -30.17 -8.09
N GLU A 297 12.25 -29.60 -8.06
CA GLU A 297 11.00 -30.36 -8.16
C GLU A 297 10.72 -30.85 -9.59
N PHE A 298 11.00 -30.02 -10.59
CA PHE A 298 10.69 -30.31 -12.00
C PHE A 298 11.89 -30.86 -12.79
N GLY A 299 13.10 -30.69 -12.29
CA GLY A 299 14.32 -31.07 -12.97
C GLY A 299 14.53 -30.29 -14.27
N ASN A 300 15.04 -30.97 -15.29
CA ASN A 300 15.32 -30.37 -16.61
C ASN A 300 14.04 -29.91 -17.35
N ASP A 301 12.87 -30.44 -17.00
CA ASP A 301 11.60 -30.05 -17.63
C ASP A 301 11.33 -28.55 -17.47
N PHE A 302 11.70 -27.95 -16.33
CA PHE A 302 11.51 -26.52 -16.09
C PHE A 302 12.23 -25.67 -17.13
N LYS A 303 13.53 -25.91 -17.36
CA LYS A 303 14.33 -25.18 -18.34
C LYS A 303 13.86 -25.43 -19.77
N ILE A 304 13.43 -26.66 -20.08
CA ILE A 304 12.92 -27.01 -21.41
C ILE A 304 11.63 -26.23 -21.69
N LEU A 305 10.66 -26.26 -20.78
CA LEU A 305 9.38 -25.57 -20.93
C LEU A 305 9.55 -24.05 -20.93
N LEU A 306 10.47 -23.51 -20.13
CA LEU A 306 10.79 -22.09 -20.15
C LEU A 306 11.34 -21.66 -21.51
N ARG A 307 12.28 -22.43 -22.10
CA ARG A 307 12.83 -22.15 -23.43
C ARG A 307 11.79 -22.30 -24.53
N GLU A 308 10.94 -23.31 -24.44
CA GLU A 308 9.83 -23.53 -25.35
C GLU A 308 8.88 -22.31 -25.34
N TYR A 309 8.51 -21.82 -24.16
CA TYR A 309 7.71 -20.60 -24.01
C TYR A 309 8.43 -19.38 -24.59
N CYS A 310 9.72 -19.19 -24.26
CA CYS A 310 10.52 -18.09 -24.80
C CYS A 310 10.56 -18.09 -26.33
N GLN A 311 10.72 -19.26 -26.96
CA GLN A 311 10.72 -19.43 -28.42
C GLN A 311 9.34 -19.17 -29.03
N ALA A 312 8.27 -19.66 -28.40
CA ALA A 312 6.90 -19.50 -28.90
C ALA A 312 6.44 -18.04 -28.90
N TYR A 313 6.87 -17.25 -27.90
CA TYR A 313 6.43 -15.87 -27.70
C TYR A 313 7.50 -14.81 -28.00
N GLY A 314 8.70 -15.21 -28.42
CA GLY A 314 9.79 -14.29 -28.76
C GLY A 314 10.33 -13.49 -27.56
N LEU A 315 10.36 -14.09 -26.38
CA LEU A 315 10.78 -13.46 -25.13
C LEU A 315 12.16 -13.94 -24.68
N GLU A 316 12.95 -13.06 -24.07
CA GLU A 316 14.15 -13.47 -23.34
C GLU A 316 13.78 -14.11 -21.99
N GLU A 317 14.58 -15.09 -21.52
CA GLU A 317 14.32 -15.82 -20.28
C GLU A 317 14.11 -14.87 -19.08
N LYS A 318 14.86 -13.77 -19.01
CA LYS A 318 14.76 -12.78 -17.93
C LYS A 318 13.39 -12.11 -17.83
N TYR A 319 12.72 -11.87 -18.96
CA TYR A 319 11.38 -11.27 -19.01
C TYR A 319 10.30 -12.34 -18.86
N ALA A 320 10.56 -13.56 -19.34
CA ALA A 320 9.63 -14.67 -19.21
C ALA A 320 9.37 -15.02 -17.75
N ILE A 321 10.42 -15.09 -16.91
CA ILE A 321 10.29 -15.42 -15.49
C ILE A 321 9.70 -14.28 -14.63
N GLU A 322 9.44 -13.11 -15.21
CA GLU A 322 8.72 -12.01 -14.55
C GLU A 322 7.22 -12.01 -14.89
N ASN A 323 6.78 -12.89 -15.80
CA ASN A 323 5.42 -12.94 -16.28
C ASN A 323 4.64 -14.14 -15.68
N PRO A 324 3.51 -13.90 -15.00
CA PRO A 324 2.65 -14.96 -14.47
C PRO A 324 2.23 -16.01 -15.51
N THR A 325 2.00 -15.61 -16.77
CA THR A 325 1.53 -16.53 -17.82
C THR A 325 2.58 -17.57 -18.21
N THR A 326 3.87 -17.25 -18.05
CA THR A 326 4.97 -18.21 -18.24
C THR A 326 4.87 -19.33 -17.20
N PHE A 327 4.69 -18.97 -15.93
CA PHE A 327 4.54 -19.95 -14.86
C PHE A 327 3.25 -20.76 -15.00
N GLU A 328 2.14 -20.12 -15.36
CA GLU A 328 0.89 -20.81 -15.67
C GLU A 328 1.08 -21.86 -16.78
N TYR A 329 1.79 -21.51 -17.86
CA TYR A 329 2.13 -22.43 -18.95
C TYR A 329 2.94 -23.62 -18.44
N ILE A 330 4.02 -23.34 -17.70
CA ILE A 330 4.91 -24.38 -17.15
C ILE A 330 4.11 -25.32 -16.22
N PHE A 331 3.35 -24.78 -15.27
CA PHE A 331 2.58 -25.59 -14.33
C PHE A 331 1.48 -26.42 -15.01
N LYS A 332 0.79 -25.87 -16.03
CA LYS A 332 -0.16 -26.65 -16.84
C LYS A 332 0.50 -27.82 -17.54
N LYS A 333 1.63 -27.58 -18.21
CA LYS A 333 2.40 -28.63 -18.91
C LYS A 333 2.96 -29.68 -17.96
N MET A 334 3.39 -29.28 -16.77
CA MET A 334 3.85 -30.23 -15.75
C MET A 334 2.69 -31.08 -15.21
N LYS A 335 1.51 -30.49 -15.02
CA LYS A 335 0.30 -31.21 -14.62
C LYS A 335 -0.14 -32.23 -15.66
N GLU A 336 -0.05 -31.91 -16.96
CA GLU A 336 -0.27 -32.86 -18.06
C GLU A 336 0.70 -34.06 -18.00
N LYS A 337 1.92 -33.85 -17.48
CA LYS A 337 2.93 -34.89 -17.23
C LYS A 337 2.77 -35.59 -15.87
N ASN A 338 1.65 -35.39 -15.16
CA ASN A 338 1.41 -35.88 -13.79
C ASN A 338 2.49 -35.46 -12.77
N LYS A 339 3.10 -34.29 -12.97
CA LYS A 339 4.03 -33.66 -12.02
C LYS A 339 3.40 -32.39 -11.46
N SER A 340 3.65 -32.11 -10.19
CA SER A 340 3.22 -30.87 -9.53
C SER A 340 4.32 -30.29 -8.65
N SER A 341 4.16 -29.02 -8.26
CA SER A 341 5.05 -28.35 -7.30
C SER A 341 4.41 -28.47 -5.91
N PRO A 342 4.75 -29.48 -5.09
CA PRO A 342 4.13 -29.67 -3.79
C PRO A 342 4.39 -28.47 -2.87
N THR A 343 5.53 -27.78 -3.02
CA THR A 343 5.86 -26.61 -2.21
C THR A 343 4.93 -25.44 -2.52
N LEU A 344 4.77 -25.07 -3.79
CA LEU A 344 3.92 -23.94 -4.16
C LEU A 344 2.43 -24.25 -3.99
N GLU A 345 1.99 -25.47 -4.28
CA GLU A 345 0.60 -25.90 -4.01
C GLU A 345 0.27 -25.75 -2.51
N ARG A 346 1.18 -26.18 -1.63
CA ARG A 346 1.02 -26.02 -0.18
C ARG A 346 0.97 -24.56 0.25
N ILE A 347 1.75 -23.68 -0.38
CA ILE A 347 1.71 -22.22 -0.10
C ILE A 347 0.32 -21.66 -0.43
N ILE A 348 -0.20 -21.96 -1.63
CA ILE A 348 -1.54 -21.50 -2.04
C ILE A 348 -2.62 -22.04 -1.10
N ASP A 349 -2.57 -23.34 -0.77
CA ASP A 349 -3.56 -23.96 0.13
C ASP A 349 -3.59 -23.27 1.50
N LYS A 350 -2.43 -22.90 2.06
CA LYS A 350 -2.34 -22.16 3.31
C LYS A 350 -2.88 -20.73 3.19
N ILE A 351 -2.53 -20.02 2.12
CA ILE A 351 -3.05 -18.67 1.86
C ILE A 351 -4.59 -18.70 1.78
N ILE A 352 -5.15 -19.62 1.00
CA ILE A 352 -6.61 -19.75 0.83
C ILE A 352 -7.30 -20.18 2.13
N SER A 353 -6.74 -21.16 2.83
CA SER A 353 -7.28 -21.61 4.12
C SER A 353 -7.36 -20.46 5.12
N ARG A 354 -6.32 -19.62 5.17
CA ARG A 354 -6.28 -18.48 6.06
C ARG A 354 -7.26 -17.38 5.67
N VAL A 355 -7.42 -17.09 4.38
CA VAL A 355 -8.42 -16.13 3.89
C VAL A 355 -9.84 -16.56 4.27
N ARG A 356 -10.13 -17.87 4.22
CA ARG A 356 -11.42 -18.43 4.64
C ARG A 356 -11.67 -18.30 6.15
N LEU A 357 -10.63 -18.37 6.99
CA LEU A 357 -10.77 -18.18 8.44
C LEU A 357 -11.07 -16.73 8.85
N ILE A 358 -10.72 -15.76 7.99
CA ILE A 358 -10.82 -14.33 8.29
C ILE A 358 -12.09 -13.71 7.69
N SER A 359 -12.69 -14.36 6.68
CA SER A 359 -13.93 -13.94 6.00
C SER A 359 -15.16 -14.26 6.85
#